data_AF-A0A0M0KG52-F1
#
_entry.id   AF-A0A0M0KG52-F1
#
_cell.length_a   1.000
_cell.length_b   1.000
_cell.length_c   1.000
_cell.angle_alpha   90.00
_cell.angle_beta   90.00
_cell.angle_gamma   90.00
#
_symmetry.space_group_name_H-M   'P 1'
#
loop_
_entity.id
_entity.type
_entity.pdbx_description
1 polymer ?
#
loop_
_entity_poly.entity_id
_entity_poly.type
_entity_poly.pdbx_seq_one_letter_code
_entity_poly.pdbx_strand_id
1 'polypeptide(L)'
;MFIDVFVPYSFVLRIRQQHSTEMASVSLTLIERTFGKKNGRWTQTTTSLVSTGKAFSIDELDLPQSWQLELASNEGRFEIDQPIRRDWFDEYKYASPERLWELCKKLYPALSL
;
A
#
# COMPACT_ATOMS: atom_id res chain seq x y z
N MET A 1 12.97 -11.81 23.13
CA MET A 1 13.59 -12.15 21.84
C MET A 1 12.61 -11.71 20.76
N PHE A 2 12.92 -10.63 20.04
CA PHE A 2 12.11 -10.21 18.91
C PHE A 2 12.54 -11.03 17.71
N ILE A 3 11.60 -11.73 17.08
CA ILE A 3 11.84 -12.38 15.80
C ILE A 3 11.60 -11.29 14.76
N ASP A 4 12.65 -10.84 14.10
CA ASP A 4 12.51 -10.00 12.91
C ASP A 4 11.92 -10.88 11.80
N VAL A 5 10.59 -10.84 11.67
CA VAL A 5 9.88 -11.56 10.62
C VAL A 5 10.11 -10.80 9.32
N PHE A 6 10.90 -11.40 8.43
CA PHE A 6 11.08 -10.86 7.09
C PHE A 6 9.79 -11.00 6.28
N VAL A 7 9.30 -9.87 5.75
CA VAL A 7 8.13 -9.82 4.87
C VAL A 7 8.60 -9.54 3.43
N PRO A 8 8.75 -10.58 2.59
CA PRO A 8 9.28 -10.43 1.23
C PRO A 8 8.34 -9.72 0.27
N TYR A 9 7.03 -9.74 0.52
CA TYR A 9 6.04 -9.21 -0.41
C TYR A 9 4.99 -8.41 0.34
N SER A 10 4.70 -7.21 -0.13
CA SER A 10 3.61 -6.39 0.40
C SER A 10 2.81 -5.71 -0.69
N PHE A 11 1.57 -5.41 -0.33
CA PHE A 11 0.74 -4.42 -0.99
C PHE A 11 0.64 -3.17 -0.11
N VAL A 12 1.06 -2.03 -0.64
CA VAL A 12 1.02 -0.75 0.06
C VAL A 12 -0.13 0.09 -0.49
N LEU A 13 -1.04 0.48 0.40
CA LEU A 13 -2.08 1.47 0.14
C LEU A 13 -1.64 2.78 0.79
N ARG A 14 -1.65 3.86 0.01
CA ARG A 14 -1.31 5.22 0.44
C ARG A 14 -2.46 6.15 0.11
N ILE A 15 -2.89 6.93 1.09
CA ILE A 15 -3.88 7.97 0.93
C ILE A 15 -3.22 9.30 1.32
N ARG A 16 -3.33 10.29 0.44
CA ARG A 16 -2.87 11.66 0.71
C ARG A 16 -3.97 12.66 0.38
N GLN A 17 -4.51 13.29 1.41
CA GLN A 17 -5.41 14.42 1.31
C GLN A 17 -4.59 15.71 1.22
N GLN A 18 -4.95 16.60 0.29
CA GLN A 18 -4.35 17.93 0.26
C GLN A 18 -5.13 18.83 1.23
N HIS A 19 -4.42 19.52 2.13
CA HIS A 19 -5.00 20.32 3.23
C HIS A 19 -5.98 21.43 2.81
N SER A 20 -6.12 21.72 1.52
CA SER A 20 -6.98 22.78 0.99
C SER A 20 -8.08 22.28 0.05
N THR A 21 -8.21 20.96 -0.16
CA THR A 21 -9.22 20.38 -1.03
C THR A 21 -9.87 19.17 -0.36
N GLU A 22 -11.13 18.93 -0.69
CA GLU A 22 -11.81 17.67 -0.36
C GLU A 22 -11.28 16.50 -1.22
N MET A 23 -10.17 16.68 -1.95
CA MET A 23 -9.60 15.66 -2.81
C MET A 23 -8.50 14.89 -2.10
N ALA A 24 -8.59 13.57 -2.20
CA ALA A 24 -7.57 12.64 -1.76
C ALA A 24 -6.97 11.90 -2.96
N SER A 25 -5.65 11.79 -2.97
CA SER A 25 -4.94 10.89 -3.89
C SER A 25 -4.74 9.54 -3.21
N VAL A 26 -5.26 8.48 -3.82
CA VAL A 26 -5.10 7.10 -3.37
C VAL A 26 -4.15 6.41 -4.32
N SER A 27 -3.07 5.83 -3.80
CA SER A 27 -2.09 5.08 -4.57
C SER A 27 -1.89 3.68 -4.01
N LEU A 28 -1.76 2.73 -4.92
CA LEU A 28 -1.57 1.32 -4.65
C LEU A 28 -0.23 0.90 -5.23
N THR A 29 0.61 0.26 -4.43
CA THR A 29 1.92 -0.19 -4.87
C THR A 29 2.18 -1.63 -4.43
N LEU A 30 2.54 -2.48 -5.39
CA LEU A 30 3.05 -3.82 -5.09
C LEU A 30 4.56 -3.75 -4.87
N ILE A 31 5.02 -4.24 -3.71
CA ILE A 31 6.41 -4.16 -3.28
C ILE A 31 6.99 -5.57 -3.10
N GLU A 32 8.17 -5.77 -3.68
CA GLU A 32 9.06 -6.89 -3.40
C GLU A 32 10.22 -6.42 -2.53
N ARG A 33 10.53 -7.17 -1.48
CA ARG A 33 11.73 -6.99 -0.66
C ARG A 33 12.58 -8.24 -0.82
N THR A 34 13.86 -8.04 -1.09
CA THR A 34 14.85 -9.13 -1.14
C THR A 34 16.03 -8.79 -0.25
N PHE A 35 16.64 -9.81 0.36
CA PHE A 35 17.88 -9.67 1.11
C PHE A 35 19.03 -10.30 0.33
N GLY A 36 20.11 -9.54 0.21
CA GLY A 36 21.37 -10.04 -0.33
C GLY A 36 22.53 -9.71 0.60
N LYS A 37 23.65 -10.42 0.43
CA LYS A 37 24.91 -10.09 1.11
C LYS A 37 25.88 -9.51 0.10
N LYS A 38 26.29 -8.25 0.28
CA LYS A 38 27.28 -7.58 -0.57
C LYS A 38 28.44 -7.10 0.31
N ASN A 39 29.67 -7.50 -0.03
CA ASN A 39 30.88 -7.18 0.73
C ASN A 39 30.78 -7.47 2.24
N GLY A 40 30.19 -8.61 2.60
CA GLY A 40 30.04 -9.00 4.01
C GLY A 40 28.83 -8.40 4.74
N ARG A 41 28.15 -7.40 4.16
CA ARG A 41 26.98 -6.74 4.77
C ARG A 41 25.67 -7.26 4.17
N TRP A 42 24.67 -7.48 5.02
CA TRP A 42 23.30 -7.73 4.57
C TRP A 42 22.67 -6.42 4.10
N THR A 43 22.04 -6.44 2.93
CA THR A 43 21.35 -5.29 2.35
C THR A 43 19.96 -5.74 1.93
N GLN A 44 18.97 -4.97 2.35
CA GLN A 44 17.61 -5.10 1.84
C GLN A 44 17.47 -4.27 0.58
N THR A 45 16.92 -4.87 -0.48
CA THR A 45 16.51 -4.16 -1.69
C THR A 45 14.98 -4.17 -1.75
N THR A 46 14.38 -2.99 -1.84
CA THR A 46 12.93 -2.82 -1.98
C THR A 46 12.63 -2.38 -3.41
N THR A 47 11.86 -3.17 -4.13
CA THR A 47 11.49 -2.92 -5.53
C THR A 47 9.99 -2.67 -5.61
N SER A 48 9.59 -1.51 -6.15
CA SER A 48 8.19 -1.26 -6.53
C SER A 48 7.99 -1.79 -7.95
N LEU A 49 7.13 -2.78 -8.11
CA LEU A 49 6.93 -3.42 -9.42
C LEU A 49 5.85 -2.73 -10.25
N VAL A 50 4.71 -2.48 -9.62
CA VAL A 50 3.58 -1.82 -10.25
C VAL A 50 2.97 -0.85 -9.25
N SER A 51 2.65 0.35 -9.74
CA SER A 51 2.03 1.39 -8.95
C SER A 51 0.94 2.05 -9.78
N THR A 52 -0.21 2.29 -9.15
CA THR A 52 -1.29 3.08 -9.75
C THR A 52 -1.80 4.08 -8.73
N GLY A 53 -2.39 5.18 -9.21
CA GLY A 53 -3.02 6.17 -8.36
C GLY A 53 -4.23 6.79 -9.04
N LYS A 54 -5.21 7.18 -8.22
CA LYS A 54 -6.42 7.89 -8.63
C LYS A 54 -6.74 8.96 -7.59
N ALA A 55 -7.38 10.03 -8.05
CA ALA A 55 -7.95 11.03 -7.16
C ALA A 55 -9.42 10.69 -6.89
N PHE A 56 -9.83 10.86 -5.64
CA PHE A 56 -11.18 10.66 -5.16
C PHE A 56 -11.58 11.86 -4.31
N SER A 57 -12.88 12.13 -4.18
CA SER A 57 -13.33 12.95 -3.07
C SER A 57 -13.13 12.17 -1.77
N ILE A 58 -12.72 12.85 -0.69
CA ILE A 58 -12.54 12.22 0.62
C ILE A 58 -13.87 11.65 1.14
N ASP A 59 -15.00 12.27 0.79
CA ASP A 59 -16.34 11.81 1.17
C ASP A 59 -16.77 10.55 0.40
N GLU A 60 -16.18 10.30 -0.79
CA GLU A 60 -16.42 9.08 -1.56
C GLU A 60 -15.61 7.90 -1.01
N LEU A 61 -14.47 8.19 -0.36
CA LEU A 61 -13.67 7.20 0.33
C LEU A 61 -14.34 6.93 1.68
N ASP A 62 -15.22 5.93 1.72
CA ASP A 62 -15.83 5.43 2.96
C ASP A 62 -14.76 4.76 3.86
N LEU A 63 -13.87 5.57 4.42
CA LEU A 63 -12.71 5.12 5.18
C LEU A 63 -13.14 4.70 6.59
N PRO A 64 -12.56 3.62 7.15
CA PRO A 64 -12.74 3.31 8.56
C PRO A 64 -12.40 4.49 9.46
N GLN A 65 -13.15 4.68 10.55
CA GLN A 65 -12.97 5.80 11.47
C GLN A 65 -11.53 5.91 12.01
N SER A 66 -10.87 4.78 12.26
CA SER A 66 -9.46 4.76 12.69
C SER A 66 -8.51 5.38 11.65
N TRP A 67 -8.77 5.17 10.36
CA TRP A 67 -7.96 5.71 9.27
C TRP A 67 -8.24 7.19 9.05
N GLN A 68 -9.49 7.62 9.22
CA GLN A 68 -9.84 9.05 9.18
C GLN A 68 -9.13 9.82 10.31
N LEU A 69 -9.10 9.26 11.52
CA LEU A 69 -8.37 9.84 12.65
C LEU A 69 -6.87 9.91 12.37
N GLU A 70 -6.29 8.85 11.79
CA GLU A 70 -4.88 8.82 11.43
C GLU A 70 -4.55 9.86 10.35
N LEU A 71 -5.35 9.93 9.27
CA LEU A 71 -5.24 10.97 8.23
C LEU A 71 -5.27 12.37 8.83
N ALA A 72 -6.24 12.66 9.71
CA ALA A 72 -6.35 13.96 10.35
C ALA A 72 -5.15 14.29 11.26
N SER A 73 -4.61 13.28 11.95
CA SER A 73 -3.47 13.45 12.86
C SER A 73 -2.12 13.58 12.13
N ASN A 74 -2.03 13.06 10.90
CA ASN A 74 -0.77 12.86 10.19
C ASN A 74 -0.69 13.72 8.92
N GLU A 75 -1.15 14.97 9.02
CA GLU A 75 -1.12 15.97 7.94
C GLU A 75 -1.75 15.48 6.62
N GLY A 76 -2.89 14.78 6.73
CA GLY A 76 -3.61 14.23 5.58
C GLY A 76 -2.93 13.02 4.95
N ARG A 77 -2.03 12.32 5.65
CA ARG A 77 -1.30 11.16 5.11
C ARG A 77 -1.64 9.88 5.87
N PHE A 78 -1.91 8.83 5.11
CA PHE A 78 -2.11 7.50 5.63
C PHE A 78 -1.42 6.49 4.73
N GLU A 79 -0.75 5.52 5.33
CA GLU A 79 -0.06 4.45 4.63
C GLU A 79 -0.20 3.15 5.40
N ILE A 80 -0.62 2.10 4.71
CA ILE A 80 -0.69 0.76 5.27
C ILE A 80 0.11 -0.20 4.39
N ASP A 81 1.10 -0.82 5.02
CA ASP A 81 1.96 -1.84 4.43
C ASP A 81 1.43 -3.21 4.82
N GLN A 82 0.71 -3.85 3.91
CA GLN A 82 0.05 -5.12 4.17
C GLN A 82 0.86 -6.27 3.58
N PRO A 83 1.38 -7.19 4.41
CA PRO A 83 1.98 -8.42 3.93
C PRO A 83 1.02 -9.19 3.05
N ILE A 84 1.51 -9.68 1.91
CA ILE A 84 0.75 -10.52 1.01
C ILE A 84 1.46 -11.84 0.78
N ARG A 85 0.67 -12.85 0.41
CA ARG A 85 1.22 -14.14 0.02
C ARG A 85 1.91 -14.06 -1.35
N ARG A 86 2.89 -14.93 -1.55
CA ARG A 86 3.65 -15.02 -2.81
C ARG A 86 2.78 -15.30 -4.03
N ASP A 87 1.75 -16.13 -3.89
CA ASP A 87 0.83 -16.47 -4.98
C ASP A 87 0.03 -15.25 -5.46
N TRP A 88 -0.45 -14.41 -4.53
CA TRP A 88 -1.06 -13.12 -4.90
C TRP A 88 -0.02 -12.20 -5.54
N PHE A 89 1.18 -12.11 -4.98
CA PHE A 89 2.24 -11.30 -5.59
C PHE A 89 2.55 -11.73 -7.03
N ASP A 90 2.69 -13.04 -7.30
CA ASP A 90 2.96 -13.57 -8.63
C ASP A 90 1.81 -13.33 -9.62
N GLU A 91 0.55 -13.33 -9.14
CA GLU A 91 -0.63 -12.96 -9.93
C GLU A 91 -0.60 -11.47 -10.31
N TYR A 92 -0.20 -10.59 -9.39
CA TYR A 92 -0.33 -9.14 -9.53
C TYR A 92 0.95 -8.40 -9.95
N LYS A 93 2.12 -9.05 -10.00
CA LYS A 93 3.41 -8.39 -10.29
C LYS A 93 3.49 -7.63 -11.62
N TYR A 94 2.72 -8.06 -12.61
CA TYR A 94 2.62 -7.42 -13.92
C TYR A 94 1.16 -7.08 -14.26
N ALA A 95 0.31 -6.97 -13.24
CA ALA A 95 -1.09 -6.66 -13.40
C ALA A 95 -1.30 -5.23 -13.94
N SER A 96 -2.40 -5.05 -14.66
CA SER A 96 -2.87 -3.71 -15.01
C SER A 96 -3.32 -2.94 -13.77
N PRO A 97 -3.43 -1.60 -13.85
CA PRO A 97 -4.00 -0.79 -12.78
C PRO A 97 -5.33 -1.34 -12.23
N GLU A 98 -6.25 -1.75 -13.10
CA GLU A 98 -7.57 -2.27 -12.73
C GLU A 98 -7.47 -3.52 -11.85
N ARG A 99 -6.55 -4.43 -12.20
CA ARG A 99 -6.32 -5.63 -11.39
C ARG A 99 -5.72 -5.31 -10.04
N LEU A 100 -4.83 -4.31 -9.92
CA LEU A 100 -4.38 -3.86 -8.60
C LEU A 100 -5.50 -3.31 -7.72
N TRP A 101 -6.46 -2.60 -8.31
CA TRP A 101 -7.64 -2.14 -7.58
C TRP A 101 -8.51 -3.30 -7.08
N GLU A 102 -8.61 -4.38 -7.85
CA GLU A 102 -9.29 -5.59 -7.37
C GLU A 102 -8.57 -6.25 -6.20
N LEU A 103 -7.22 -6.31 -6.23
CA LEU A 103 -6.45 -6.77 -5.08
C LEU A 103 -6.69 -5.89 -3.85
N CYS A 104 -6.74 -4.56 -4.04
CA CYS A 104 -7.05 -3.62 -2.97
C CYS A 104 -8.40 -3.94 -2.32
N LYS A 105 -9.46 -4.11 -3.13
CA LYS A 105 -10.81 -4.48 -2.64
C LYS A 105 -10.83 -5.82 -1.91
N LYS A 106 -10.04 -6.81 -2.37
CA LYS A 106 -9.90 -8.11 -1.69
C LYS A 106 -9.23 -7.98 -0.32
N LEU A 107 -8.20 -7.13 -0.19
CA LEU A 107 -7.46 -6.92 1.05
C LEU A 107 -8.20 -6.01 2.04
N TYR A 108 -8.92 -5.02 1.53
CA TYR A 108 -9.61 -4.01 2.30
C TYR A 108 -11.07 -3.93 1.86
N PRO A 109 -11.89 -4.93 2.18
CA PRO A 109 -13.29 -4.97 1.76
C PRO A 109 -14.13 -3.85 2.37
N ALA A 110 -13.66 -3.24 3.47
CA ALA A 110 -14.28 -2.08 4.08
C ALA A 110 -14.07 -0.78 3.29
N LEU A 111 -13.15 -0.75 2.32
CA LEU A 111 -12.97 0.39 1.44
C LEU A 111 -13.99 0.34 0.31
N SER A 112 -14.96 1.24 0.34
CA SER A 112 -15.81 1.58 -0.80
C SER A 112 -14.98 2.32 -1.84
N LEU A 113 -14.35 1.58 -2.76
CA LEU A 113 -13.55 2.10 -3.88
C LEU A 113 -14.24 1.91 -5.23
#